data_AF-A0A382V328-F1
#
_entry.id   AF-A0A382V328-F1
#
_cell.length_a   1.000
_cell.length_b   1.000
_cell.length_c   1.000
_cell.angle_alpha   90.00
_cell.angle_beta   90.00
_cell.angle_gamma   90.00
#
_symmetry.space_group_name_H-M   'P 1'
#
loop_
_entity.id
_entity.type
_entity.pdbx_description
1 polymer ?
#
loop_
_entity_poly.entity_id
_entity_poly.type
_entity_poly.pdbx_seq_one_letter_code
_entity_poly.pdbx_strand_id
1 'polypeptide(L)' 'MKINRPIVFVYFCIVFNWVSAAEMDSSFSVKWHNDSWLDDGLFPAGPPWNMVGPYDFDNDGYEDFVVASAYAGA' A
#
# COMPACT_ATOMS: atom_id res chain seq x y z
N MET A 1 -13.73 12.55 -51.46
CA MET A 1 -12.46 12.52 -50.71
C MET A 1 -12.26 11.09 -50.19
N LYS A 2 -11.24 10.34 -50.65
CA LYS A 2 -11.00 8.96 -50.19
C LYS A 2 -10.21 9.01 -48.88
N ILE A 3 -10.77 8.47 -47.81
CA ILE A 3 -10.11 8.39 -46.50
C ILE A 3 -9.18 7.16 -46.50
N ASN A 4 -7.90 7.40 -46.22
CA ASN A 4 -6.89 6.35 -46.19
C ASN A 4 -6.99 5.55 -44.87
N ARG A 5 -7.58 4.36 -44.98
CA ARG A 5 -7.82 3.41 -43.88
C ARG A 5 -6.59 3.15 -42.97
N PRO A 6 -5.34 3.02 -43.44
CA PRO A 6 -4.21 2.79 -42.54
C PRO A 6 -3.88 4.02 -41.67
N ILE A 7 -4.11 5.23 -42.18
CA ILE A 7 -3.85 6.47 -41.43
C ILE A 7 -4.81 6.61 -40.25
N VAL A 8 -6.08 6.24 -40.44
CA VAL A 8 -7.10 6.24 -39.39
C VAL A 8 -6.73 5.26 -38.27
N PHE A 9 -6.20 4.09 -38.63
CA PHE A 9 -5.81 3.07 -37.66
C PHE A 9 -4.61 3.50 -36.81
N VAL A 10 -3.59 4.11 -37.44
CA VAL A 10 -2.44 4.68 -36.72
C VAL A 10 -2.89 5.80 -35.78
N TYR A 11 -3.79 6.67 -36.22
CA TYR A 11 -4.35 7.72 -35.37
C TYR A 11 -5.08 7.13 -34.15
N PHE A 12 -5.91 6.10 -34.36
CA PHE A 12 -6.63 5.40 -33.29
C PHE A 12 -5.67 4.80 -32.26
N CYS A 13 -4.60 4.13 -32.70
CA CYS A 13 -3.58 3.60 -31.81
C CYS A 13 -2.89 4.71 -31.00
N ILE A 14 -2.52 5.83 -31.62
CA ILE A 14 -1.84 6.93 -30.91
C ILE A 14 -2.76 7.56 -29.85
N VAL A 15 -4.06 7.72 -30.13
CA VAL A 15 -5.01 8.28 -29.15
C VAL A 15 -5.32 7.28 -28.02
N PHE A 16 -5.38 5.97 -28.31
CA PHE A 16 -5.62 4.93 -27.30
C PHE A 16 -4.41 4.56 -26.45
N ASN A 17 -3.19 4.99 -26.82
CA ASN A 17 -1.97 4.79 -26.04
C ASN A 17 -1.81 5.83 -24.91
N TRP A 18 -2.82 6.64 -24.60
CA TRP A 18 -2.82 7.47 -23.39
C TRP A 18 -3.07 6.61 -22.16
N VAL A 19 -2.03 5.82 -21.86
CA VAL A 19 -1.46 5.57 -20.53
C VAL A 19 -2.46 5.75 -19.39
N SER A 20 -3.04 4.63 -18.96
CA SER A 20 -3.54 4.51 -17.59
C SER A 20 -2.32 4.35 -16.67
N ALA A 21 -1.69 5.47 -16.29
CA ALA A 21 -0.82 5.45 -15.12
C ALA A 21 -1.75 5.39 -13.91
N ALA A 22 -1.85 4.23 -13.27
CA ALA A 22 -2.43 4.18 -11.95
C ALA A 22 -1.52 5.00 -11.03
N GLU A 23 -2.08 6.02 -10.39
CA GLU A 23 -1.36 6.77 -9.37
C GLU A 23 -0.94 5.78 -8.27
N MET A 24 0.35 5.61 -8.08
CA MET A 24 0.86 4.88 -6.93
C MET A 24 0.72 5.83 -5.74
N ASP A 25 -0.25 5.56 -4.87
CA ASP A 25 -0.35 6.27 -3.61
C ASP A 25 0.94 6.04 -2.82
N SER A 26 1.69 7.12 -2.61
CA SER A 26 2.94 7.13 -1.85
C SER A 26 2.72 7.63 -0.42
N SER A 27 1.46 7.91 -0.04
CA SER A 27 1.11 8.26 1.32
C SER A 27 1.12 7.02 2.21
N PHE A 28 2.32 6.64 2.67
CA PHE A 28 2.42 5.70 3.79
C PHE A 28 2.35 6.50 5.09
N SER A 29 1.43 6.13 5.99
CA SER A 29 1.49 6.59 7.37
C SER A 29 2.30 5.57 8.17
N VAL A 30 3.41 6.01 8.79
CA VAL A 30 4.08 5.19 9.81
C VAL A 30 3.10 5.00 10.96
N LYS A 31 2.51 3.81 11.07
CA LYS A 31 1.56 3.48 12.14
C LYS A 31 2.25 3.14 13.46
N TRP A 32 3.55 2.85 13.41
CA TRP A 32 4.29 2.35 14.57
C TRP A 32 5.78 2.74 14.50
N HIS A 33 6.33 3.19 15.63
CA HIS A 33 7.74 3.53 15.84
C HIS A 33 8.25 2.78 17.08
N ASN A 34 9.49 2.29 17.04
CA ASN A 34 10.11 1.63 18.18
C ASN A 34 10.78 2.67 19.09
N ASP A 35 10.40 2.71 20.35
CA ASP A 35 11.20 3.38 21.36
C ASP A 35 12.47 2.56 21.65
N SER A 36 13.46 3.16 22.30
CA SER A 36 14.71 2.46 22.60
C SER A 36 14.47 1.31 23.57
N TRP A 37 15.31 0.26 23.51
CA TRP A 37 15.25 -0.80 24.53
C TRP A 37 15.50 -0.18 25.91
N LEU A 38 14.68 -0.52 26.92
CA LEU A 38 14.62 0.08 28.27
C LEU A 38 13.94 1.45 28.41
N ASP A 39 13.30 1.97 27.36
CA ASP A 39 12.63 3.28 27.39
C ASP A 39 11.16 3.22 27.82
N ASP A 40 10.76 2.13 28.52
CA ASP A 40 9.39 1.88 28.99
C ASP A 40 8.34 1.99 27.85
N GLY A 41 8.10 0.90 27.11
CA GLY A 41 7.19 0.95 25.97
C GLY A 41 6.88 -0.40 25.33
N LEU A 42 5.93 -0.39 24.38
CA LEU A 42 5.60 -1.55 23.57
C LEU A 42 6.54 -1.62 22.36
N PHE A 43 7.27 -2.72 22.23
CA PHE A 43 8.09 -3.05 21.08
C PHE A 43 7.54 -4.28 20.35
N PRO A 44 7.80 -4.49 19.05
CA PRO A 44 7.34 -5.65 18.31
C PRO A 44 8.18 -6.82 18.81
N ALA A 45 7.52 -7.71 19.52
CA ALA A 45 8.17 -8.89 20.06
C ALA A 45 7.78 -10.06 19.17
N GLY A 46 8.75 -10.56 18.42
CA GLY A 46 8.54 -11.71 17.57
C GLY A 46 9.52 -11.78 16.40
N PRO A 47 9.51 -12.89 15.66
CA PRO A 47 10.21 -13.00 14.38
C PRO A 47 9.69 -11.96 13.36
N PRO A 48 10.38 -11.75 12.23
CA PRO A 48 10.02 -10.74 11.22
C PRO A 48 8.58 -10.80 10.65
N TRP A 49 7.84 -11.88 10.93
CA TRP A 49 6.44 -12.11 10.54
C TRP A 49 5.45 -11.91 11.70
N ASN A 50 5.71 -10.96 12.60
CA ASN A 50 4.88 -10.68 13.78
C ASN A 50 3.69 -9.74 13.53
N MET A 51 3.44 -9.39 12.26
CA MET A 51 2.33 -8.54 11.83
C MET A 51 1.51 -9.28 10.75
N VAL A 52 0.19 -9.22 10.89
CA VAL A 52 -0.77 -9.80 9.95
C VAL A 52 -1.76 -8.72 9.53
N GLY A 53 -1.97 -8.59 8.22
CA GLY A 53 -2.84 -7.59 7.60
C GLY A 53 -2.28 -7.11 6.25
N PRO A 54 -2.94 -6.17 5.56
CA PRO A 54 -4.24 -5.59 5.93
C PRO A 54 -5.40 -6.57 5.73
N TYR A 55 -6.39 -6.52 6.62
CA TYR A 55 -7.69 -7.19 6.48
C TYR A 55 -8.70 -6.51 7.40
N ASP A 56 -9.98 -6.47 7.04
CA ASP A 56 -11.07 -5.91 7.86
C ASP A 56 -11.59 -7.02 8.81
N PHE A 57 -11.05 -7.08 10.04
CA PHE A 57 -11.32 -8.19 10.97
C PHE A 57 -12.65 -8.03 11.72
N ASP A 58 -13.13 -6.81 11.92
CA ASP A 58 -14.39 -6.51 12.62
C ASP A 58 -15.53 -6.02 11.73
N ASN A 59 -15.26 -5.90 10.42
CA ASN A 59 -16.20 -5.64 9.35
C ASN A 59 -16.76 -4.21 9.35
N ASP A 60 -15.96 -3.23 9.79
CA ASP A 60 -16.32 -1.80 9.87
C ASP A 60 -16.03 -1.01 8.59
N GLY A 61 -15.41 -1.63 7.59
CA GLY A 61 -15.07 -1.04 6.30
C GLY A 61 -13.70 -0.36 6.25
N TYR A 62 -12.88 -0.45 7.31
CA TYR A 62 -11.49 -0.02 7.36
C TYR A 62 -10.54 -1.23 7.43
N GLU A 63 -9.28 -1.04 7.03
CA GLU A 63 -8.27 -2.09 7.11
C GLU A 63 -7.64 -2.16 8.51
N ASP A 64 -7.59 -3.35 9.09
CA ASP A 64 -6.96 -3.61 10.38
C ASP A 64 -5.60 -4.31 10.24
N PHE A 65 -4.83 -4.21 11.32
CA PHE A 65 -3.58 -4.94 11.51
C PHE A 65 -3.53 -5.58 12.90
N VAL A 66 -3.09 -6.84 12.95
CA VAL A 66 -2.78 -7.54 14.20
C VAL A 66 -1.26 -7.61 14.35
N VAL A 67 -0.75 -7.11 15.47
CA VAL A 67 0.70 -7.05 15.74
C VAL A 67 1.00 -7.69 17.09
N ALA A 68 1.96 -8.61 17.14
CA ALA A 68 2.49 -9.11 18.40
C ALA A 68 3.53 -8.13 18.97
N SER A 69 3.30 -7.66 20.19
CA SER A 69 4.21 -6.79 20.93
C SER A 69 4.54 -7.36 22.31
N ALA A 70 5.65 -6.91 22.90
CA ALA A 70 5.94 -7.10 24.31
C ALA A 70 6.35 -5.77 24.95
N TYR A 71 6.34 -5.76 26.28
CA TYR A 71 6.75 -4.62 27.07
C TYR A 71 8.26 -4.64 27.30
N ALA A 72 8.95 -3.54 26.96
CA ALA A 72 10.40 -3.45 27.06
C ALA A 72 10.90 -3.43 28.52
N GLY A 73 10.08 -2.94 29.46
CA GLY A 73 10.42 -2.83 30.87
C GLY A 73 11.48 -1.77 31.18
N ALA A 74 11.30 -1.08 32.31
CA ALA A 74 12.35 -0.38 33.05
C ALA A 74 12.87 -1.27 34.20
#